data_AF-A0A3D0I792-F1
#
_entry.id   AF-A0A3D0I792-F1
#
_cell.length_a   1.000
_cell.length_b   1.000
_cell.length_c   1.000
_cell.angle_alpha   90.00
_cell.angle_beta   90.00
_cell.angle_gamma   90.00
#
_symmetry.space_group_name_H-M   'P 1'
#
loop_
_entity.id
_entity.type
_entity.pdbx_description
1 polymer ?
#
loop_
_entity_poly.entity_id
_entity_poly.type
_entity_poly.pdbx_seq_one_letter_code
_entity_poly.pdbx_strand_id
1 'polypeptide(L)' 'MRADLGRIAVPVFIGVGRHDWICPVEESMEIARLIPHAELHIFERSGHSPQNEEPDALFTALNRFLDSVA' A
#
# COMPACT_ATOMS: atom_id res chain seq x y z
N MET A 1 14.79 0.36 12.32
CA MET A 1 13.96 0.50 11.10
C MET A 1 12.68 -0.34 11.19
N ARG A 2 12.68 -1.68 11.11
CA ARG A 2 11.44 -2.49 11.29
C ARG A 2 10.76 -2.28 12.66
N ALA A 3 11.54 -2.24 13.74
CA ALA A 3 11.05 -2.01 15.09
C ALA A 3 10.37 -0.63 15.29
N ASP A 4 10.64 0.33 14.40
CA ASP A 4 10.09 1.69 14.50
C ASP A 4 8.73 1.82 13.80
N LEU A 5 8.35 0.89 12.92
CA LEU A 5 7.10 0.96 12.16
C LEU A 5 5.86 0.96 13.05
N GLY A 6 5.89 0.23 14.16
CA GLY A 6 4.81 0.21 15.15
C GLY A 6 4.58 1.55 15.86
N ARG A 7 5.49 2.53 15.69
CA ARG A 7 5.34 3.89 16.24
C ARG A 7 4.51 4.80 15.35
N ILE A 8 4.18 4.39 14.13
CA ILE A 8 3.34 5.18 13.21
C ILE A 8 1.89 5.07 13.68
N ALA A 9 1.34 6.19 14.18
CA ALA A 9 0.01 6.26 14.79
C ALA A 9 -1.06 6.91 13.91
N VAL A 10 -0.70 7.35 12.71
CA VAL A 10 -1.65 7.92 11.73
C VAL A 10 -2.14 6.81 10.77
N PRO A 11 -3.32 6.98 10.13
CA PRO A 11 -3.73 6.10 9.05
C PRO A 11 -2.68 6.06 7.93
N VAL A 12 -2.42 4.87 7.37
CA VAL A 12 -1.44 4.67 6.31
C VAL A 12 -2.05 3.85 5.18
N PHE A 13 -1.89 4.32 3.94
CA PHE A 13 -2.19 3.53 2.75
C PHE A 13 -0.90 2.97 2.16
N ILE A 14 -0.87 1.68 1.89
CA ILE A 14 0.24 0.97 1.24
C ILE A 14 -0.30 0.39 -0.07
N GLY A 15 0.14 0.93 -1.20
CA GLY A 15 -0.18 0.43 -2.53
C GLY A 15 1.02 -0.26 -3.17
N VAL A 16 0.85 -1.48 -3.67
CA VAL A 16 1.95 -2.25 -4.31
C VAL A 16 1.42 -3.11 -5.45
N GLY A 17 2.18 -3.27 -6.53
CA GLY A 17 1.85 -4.23 -7.58
C GLY A 17 2.17 -5.67 -7.18
N ARG A 18 1.32 -6.62 -7.55
CA ARG A 18 1.53 -8.07 -7.32
C ARG A 18 2.84 -8.56 -7.94
N HIS A 19 3.29 -7.93 -9.02
CA HIS A 19 4.46 -8.31 -9.81
C HIS A 19 5.65 -7.35 -9.65
N ASP A 20 5.65 -6.51 -8.62
CA ASP A 20 6.77 -5.61 -8.35
C ASP A 20 8.01 -6.42 -7.92
N TRP A 21 9.04 -6.40 -8.77
CA TRP A 21 10.31 -7.08 -8.51
C TRP A 21 11.36 -6.16 -7.86
N ILE A 22 11.11 -4.85 -7.85
CA ILE A 22 11.97 -3.83 -7.24
C ILE A 22 11.63 -3.70 -5.76
N CYS A 23 10.33 -3.60 -5.46
CA CYS A 23 9.76 -3.61 -4.12
C CYS A 23 8.79 -4.79 -3.99
N PRO A 24 9.29 -6.01 -3.68
CA PRO A 24 8.46 -7.19 -3.58
C PRO A 24 7.26 -6.98 -2.66
N VAL A 25 6.11 -7.43 -3.13
CA VAL A 25 4.82 -7.36 -2.43
C VAL A 25 4.87 -7.97 -1.01
N GLU A 26 5.72 -8.95 -0.77
CA GLU A 26 5.94 -9.54 0.55
C GLU A 26 6.47 -8.51 1.57
N GLU A 27 7.32 -7.58 1.14
CA GLU A 27 7.84 -6.51 2.00
C GLU A 27 6.72 -5.52 2.36
N SER A 28 5.87 -5.16 1.40
CA SER A 28 4.67 -4.33 1.66
C SER A 28 3.67 -5.02 2.60
N MET A 29 3.49 -6.35 2.47
CA MET A 29 2.70 -7.14 3.40
C MET A 29 3.30 -7.16 4.81
N GLU A 30 4.63 -7.21 4.94
CA GLU A 30 5.30 -7.10 6.24
C GLU A 30 5.09 -5.72 6.86
N ILE A 31 5.30 -4.64 6.09
CA ILE A 31 5.10 -3.27 6.56
C ILE A 31 3.66 -3.06 7.03
N ALA A 32 2.67 -3.54 6.27
CA ALA A 32 1.26 -3.47 6.63
C ALA A 32 0.92 -4.18 7.94
N ARG A 33 1.58 -5.32 8.23
CA ARG A 33 1.41 -6.04 9.50
C ARG A 33 2.02 -5.30 10.69
N LEU A 34 3.05 -4.49 10.47
CA LEU A 34 3.81 -3.80 11.52
C LEU A 34 3.23 -2.43 11.87
N ILE A 35 2.48 -1.79 10.96
CA ILE A 35 1.85 -0.48 11.20
C ILE A 35 0.40 -0.69 11.68
N PRO A 36 0.00 -0.22 12.88
CA PRO A 36 -1.31 -0.51 13.47
C PRO A 36 -2.53 -0.07 12.64
N HIS A 37 -2.39 0.99 11.86
CA HIS A 37 -3.47 1.61 11.08
C HIS A 37 -3.18 1.58 9.57
N ALA A 38 -2.43 0.58 9.11
CA ALA A 38 -2.16 0.42 7.70
C ALA A 38 -3.28 -0.32 6.96
N GLU A 39 -3.66 0.22 5.82
CA GLU A 39 -4.42 -0.45 4.78
C GLU A 39 -3.48 -0.85 3.65
N LEU A 40 -3.49 -2.13 3.28
CA LEU A 40 -2.73 -2.65 2.15
C LEU A 40 -3.65 -2.88 0.95
N HIS A 41 -3.27 -2.32 -0.19
CA HIS A 41 -3.89 -2.61 -1.47
C HIS A 41 -2.86 -3.23 -2.43
N ILE A 42 -3.14 -4.45 -2.89
CA ILE A 42 -2.33 -5.14 -3.89
C ILE A 42 -3.00 -4.97 -5.25
N PHE A 43 -2.27 -4.34 -6.18
CA PHE A 43 -2.69 -4.19 -7.56
C PHE A 43 -2.33 -5.45 -8.34
N GLU A 44 -3.32 -6.32 -8.51
CA GLU A 44 -3.15 -7.69 -9.02
C GLU A 44 -2.58 -7.78 -10.44
N ARG A 45 -2.63 -6.70 -11.23
CA ARG A 45 -2.11 -6.68 -12.62
C ARG A 45 -1.03 -5.61 -12.81
N SER A 46 -0.37 -5.20 -11.73
CA SER A 46 0.70 -4.20 -11.76
C SER A 46 2.03 -4.77 -11.27
N GLY A 47 3.12 -4.23 -11.81
CA GLY A 47 4.48 -4.31 -11.31
C GLY A 47 4.82 -3.08 -10.46
N HIS A 48 5.94 -2.41 -10.78
CA HIS A 48 6.47 -1.32 -9.96
C HIS A 48 5.74 0.01 -10.12
N SER A 49 4.83 0.15 -11.09
CA SER A 49 4.16 1.43 -11.35
C SER A 49 2.64 1.27 -11.52
N PRO A 50 1.90 0.93 -10.44
CA PRO A 50 0.45 0.85 -10.48
C PRO A 50 -0.24 2.12 -11.00
N GLN A 51 0.36 3.30 -10.80
CA GLN A 51 -0.15 4.57 -11.33
C GLN A 51 -0.15 4.66 -12.86
N ASN A 52 0.69 3.87 -13.53
CA ASN A 52 0.76 3.81 -14.99
C ASN A 52 0.02 2.58 -15.54
N GLU A 53 0.00 1.49 -14.78
CA GLU A 53 -0.48 0.18 -15.23
C GLU A 53 -1.94 -0.07 -14.88
N GLU A 54 -2.38 0.37 -13.69
CA GLU A 54 -3.76 0.27 -13.20
C GLU A 54 -4.25 1.61 -12.58
N PRO A 55 -4.20 2.73 -13.34
CA PRO A 55 -4.50 4.07 -12.81
C PRO A 55 -5.88 4.17 -12.18
N ASP A 56 -6.92 3.65 -12.84
CA ASP A 56 -8.29 3.71 -12.34
C ASP A 56 -8.45 2.94 -11.02
N ALA A 57 -7.78 1.79 -10.88
CA ALA A 57 -7.80 1.01 -9.66
C ALA A 57 -7.06 1.75 -8.54
N LEU A 58 -5.90 2.34 -8.85
CA LEU A 58 -5.12 3.12 -7.89
C LEU A 58 -5.92 4.31 -7.36
N PHE A 59 -6.49 5.13 -8.25
CA PHE A 59 -7.25 6.30 -7.83
C PHE A 59 -8.53 5.93 -7.09
N THR A 60 -9.20 4.84 -7.48
CA THR A 60 -10.36 4.33 -6.75
C THR A 60 -10.00 3.90 -5.32
N ALA A 61 -8.92 3.13 -5.16
CA ALA A 61 -8.46 2.69 -3.84
C ALA A 61 -7.98 3.87 -2.98
N LEU A 62 -7.21 4.79 -3.57
CA LEU A 62 -6.69 5.98 -2.88
C LEU A 62 -7.83 6.91 -2.43
N ASN A 63 -8.80 7.20 -3.30
CA ASN A 63 -9.92 8.06 -2.92
C ASN A 63 -10.76 7.43 -1.80
N ARG A 64 -11.01 6.12 -1.85
CA ARG A 64 -11.68 5.40 -0.76
C ARG A 64 -10.94 5.54 0.57
N PHE A 65 -9.61 5.39 0.54
CA PHE A 65 -8.79 5.59 1.74
C PHE A 65 -8.91 7.03 2.25
N LEU A 66 -8.80 8.03 1.36
CA LEU A 66 -8.94 9.45 1.72
C LEU A 66 -10.31 9.77 2.33
N ASP A 67 -11.39 9.22 1.77
CA ASP A 67 -12.75 9.37 2.32
C ASP A 67 -12.90 8.70 3.70
N SER A 68 -12.12 7.65 4.00
CA SER A 68 -12.18 6.94 5.29
C SER A 68 -11.46 7.66 6.44
N VAL A 69 -10.59 8.62 6.11
CA VAL A 69 -9.79 9.39 7.09
C VAL A 69 -10.18 10.85 7.20
N ALA A 70 -11.16 11.30 6.38
CA ALA A 70 -11.78 12.62 6.44
C ALA A 70 -12.85 12.69 7.54
#